data_AF-A0A0Q1FCV1-F1
#
_entry.id   AF-A0A0Q1FCV1-F1
#
_cell.length_a   1.000
_cell.length_b   1.000
_cell.length_c   1.000
_cell.angle_alpha   90.00
_cell.angle_beta   90.00
_cell.angle_gamma   90.00
#
_symmetry.space_group_name_H-M   'P 1'
#
loop_
_entity.id
_entity.type
_entity.pdbx_description
1 polymer ?
#
loop_
_entity_poly.entity_id
_entity_poly.type
_entity_poly.pdbx_seq_one_letter_code
_entity_poly.pdbx_strand_id
1 'polypeptide(L)'
;MTARNVWIAGILALALLCMAGAAAADETIGNATGEFVIVDDVEPYDGPIGPGSPLYGLKIAFEDLDESFTANETERFNKQLNHARLRLSEVRRELLMNNTDAAERALELYEAKLNTTQLQLQVMASSNATGLLHAQQIVARHQLVLGTLLDENPGNRGLQRAYNNSVTLEQKFEEKTQTRIERVVQKNNATIAKAVRLAEKTQQHTNNTGEEQAIKVQQTEKVQQGQGAGGNDDKGQKQVTQTPANDNGQKGNKNQ
;
A
#
# COMPACT_ATOMS: atom_id res chain seq x y z
N MET A 1 61.17 1.14 -14.71
CA MET A 1 60.10 0.35 -14.06
C MET A 1 59.13 1.30 -13.37
N THR A 2 57.83 1.01 -13.52
CA THR A 2 56.70 1.36 -12.63
C THR A 2 56.33 2.83 -12.39
N ALA A 3 55.44 3.37 -13.23
CA ALA A 3 54.65 4.58 -12.92
C ALA A 3 53.22 4.59 -13.54
N ARG A 4 52.66 3.43 -13.95
CA ARG A 4 51.33 3.36 -14.60
C ARG A 4 50.24 2.62 -13.82
N ASN A 5 50.53 2.10 -12.61
CA ASN A 5 49.58 1.25 -11.87
C ASN A 5 48.90 1.94 -10.67
N VAL A 6 49.15 3.22 -10.42
CA VAL A 6 48.61 3.93 -9.22
C VAL A 6 47.24 4.57 -9.48
N TRP A 7 46.83 4.78 -10.74
CA TRP A 7 45.59 5.50 -11.06
C TRP A 7 44.32 4.63 -11.07
N ILE A 8 44.44 3.31 -11.14
CA ILE A 8 43.27 2.41 -11.21
C ILE A 8 42.73 2.05 -9.81
N ALA A 9 43.55 2.18 -8.76
CA ALA A 9 43.12 1.90 -7.38
C ALA A 9 42.30 3.05 -6.74
N GLY A 10 42.36 4.28 -7.28
CA GLY A 10 41.70 5.44 -6.70
C GLY A 10 40.19 5.55 -7.00
N ILE A 11 39.72 4.96 -8.10
CA ILE A 11 38.31 5.08 -8.53
C ILE A 11 37.41 4.07 -7.81
N LEU A 12 37.96 2.93 -7.37
CA LEU A 12 37.19 1.90 -6.65
C LEU A 12 36.94 2.23 -5.17
N ALA A 13 37.73 3.12 -4.56
CA ALA A 13 37.56 3.52 -3.17
C ALA A 13 36.48 4.61 -2.97
N LEU A 14 36.13 5.38 -4.00
CA LEU A 14 35.14 6.46 -3.89
C LEU A 14 33.68 5.98 -4.01
N ALA A 15 33.45 4.78 -4.56
CA ALA A 15 32.13 4.18 -4.68
C ALA A 15 31.62 3.56 -3.37
N LEU A 16 32.48 3.38 -2.37
CA LEU A 16 32.16 2.65 -1.13
C LEU A 16 31.79 3.57 0.06
N LEU A 17 31.89 4.89 -0.09
CA LEU A 17 31.71 5.83 1.03
C LEU A 17 30.32 6.50 1.12
N CYS A 18 29.39 6.21 0.21
CA CYS A 18 28.08 6.90 0.16
C CYS A 18 26.88 6.08 0.67
N MET A 19 27.08 4.90 1.29
CA MET A 19 25.96 4.06 1.76
C MET A 19 25.59 4.23 3.24
N ALA A 20 26.12 5.23 3.94
CA ALA A 20 25.66 5.57 5.29
C ALA A 20 24.49 6.57 5.22
N GLY A 21 23.42 6.19 4.53
CA GLY A 21 22.13 6.86 4.69
C GLY A 21 21.49 6.35 5.97
N ALA A 22 21.37 7.21 6.97
CA ALA A 22 20.58 6.92 8.17
C ALA A 22 19.13 6.64 7.73
N ALA A 23 18.75 5.36 7.67
CA ALA A 23 17.35 4.99 7.63
C ALA A 23 16.78 5.40 9.00
N ALA A 24 16.14 6.58 9.05
CA ALA A 24 15.22 6.89 10.12
C ALA A 24 14.07 5.88 10.02
N ALA A 25 14.22 4.76 10.72
CA ALA A 25 13.12 3.88 11.00
C ALA A 25 12.16 4.69 11.89
N ASP A 26 11.08 5.18 11.30
CA ASP A 26 9.95 5.70 12.05
C ASP A 26 9.37 4.53 12.87
N GLU A 27 9.76 4.46 14.14
CA GLU A 27 9.39 3.44 15.14
C GLU A 27 7.91 3.54 15.59
N THR A 28 7.05 4.23 14.83
CA THR A 28 5.63 4.37 15.16
C THR A 28 4.80 3.20 14.61
N ILE A 29 5.20 1.95 14.89
CA ILE A 29 4.40 0.75 14.58
C ILE A 29 4.19 -0.06 15.85
N GLY A 30 3.38 0.49 16.75
CA GLY A 30 2.80 -0.26 17.86
C GLY A 30 1.80 -1.29 17.34
N ASN A 31 2.08 -2.58 17.58
CA ASN A 31 1.23 -3.74 17.28
C ASN A 31 0.65 -3.82 15.86
N ALA A 32 1.08 -4.82 15.09
CA ALA A 32 0.60 -5.08 13.72
C ALA A 32 -0.94 -5.20 13.58
N THR A 33 -1.68 -5.41 14.66
CA THR A 33 -3.16 -5.45 14.71
C THR A 33 -3.83 -4.19 15.28
N GLY A 34 -3.07 -3.11 15.46
CA GLY A 34 -3.51 -1.84 16.03
C GLY A 34 -4.11 -0.86 15.01
N GLU A 35 -4.74 0.19 15.54
CA GLU A 35 -5.04 1.40 14.76
C GLU A 35 -3.73 2.09 14.38
N PHE A 36 -3.62 2.52 13.13
CA PHE A 36 -2.49 3.29 12.63
C PHE A 36 -2.99 4.50 11.86
N VAL A 37 -2.21 5.57 11.88
CA VAL A 37 -2.55 6.81 11.18
C VAL A 37 -1.97 6.74 9.77
N ILE A 38 -2.82 6.97 8.77
CA ILE A 38 -2.44 7.21 7.38
C ILE A 38 -2.53 8.71 7.13
N VAL A 39 -1.38 9.29 6.83
CA VAL A 39 -1.23 10.69 6.41
C VAL A 39 -0.48 10.72 5.09
N ASP A 40 -0.75 11.74 4.29
CA ASP A 40 0.03 12.02 3.08
C ASP A 40 1.35 12.67 3.50
N ASP A 41 2.37 11.84 3.61
CA ASP A 41 3.70 12.17 4.13
C ASP A 41 4.79 12.08 3.04
N VAL A 42 4.39 12.04 1.76
CA VAL A 42 5.33 11.93 0.63
C VAL A 42 5.72 13.32 0.15
N GLU A 43 6.86 13.83 0.60
CA GLU A 43 7.36 15.12 0.10
C GLU A 43 7.75 15.04 -1.39
N PRO A 44 7.71 16.16 -2.14
CA PRO A 44 8.27 16.21 -3.49
C PRO A 44 9.75 15.81 -3.48
N TYR A 45 10.18 14.99 -4.45
CA TYR A 45 11.57 14.57 -4.55
C TYR A 45 12.54 15.75 -4.79
N ASP A 46 13.58 15.86 -3.96
CA ASP A 46 14.62 16.91 -4.06
C ASP A 46 16.01 16.37 -4.44
N GLY A 47 16.09 15.12 -4.90
CA GLY A 47 17.38 14.54 -5.27
C GLY A 47 17.85 14.97 -6.67
N PRO A 48 19.16 14.84 -6.95
CA PRO A 48 19.78 15.32 -8.20
C PRO A 48 19.43 14.48 -9.44
N ILE A 49 18.93 13.25 -9.25
CA ILE A 49 18.63 12.31 -10.34
C ILE A 49 17.13 11.97 -10.28
N GLY A 50 16.33 12.80 -10.95
CA GLY A 50 14.90 12.58 -11.17
C GLY A 50 14.59 11.99 -12.56
N PRO A 51 13.31 11.75 -12.89
CA PRO A 51 12.89 11.09 -14.13
C PRO A 51 13.31 11.82 -15.41
N GLY A 52 13.50 13.14 -15.35
CA GLY A 52 14.05 13.94 -16.45
C GLY A 52 15.57 13.79 -16.71
N SER A 53 16.30 13.13 -15.82
CA SER A 53 17.77 13.03 -15.89
C SER A 53 18.23 11.93 -16.85
N PRO A 54 19.31 12.15 -17.63
CA PRO A 54 19.94 11.08 -18.43
C PRO A 54 20.47 9.92 -17.60
N LEU A 55 20.82 10.17 -16.33
CA LEU A 55 21.33 9.15 -15.40
C LEU A 55 20.20 8.39 -14.68
N TYR A 56 18.94 8.71 -14.96
CA TYR A 56 17.81 8.12 -14.27
C TYR A 56 17.71 6.60 -14.47
N GLY A 57 17.95 6.09 -15.67
CA GLY A 57 17.99 4.64 -15.91
C GLY A 57 19.04 3.91 -15.08
N LEU A 58 20.19 4.56 -14.82
CA LEU A 58 21.23 4.00 -13.95
C LEU A 58 20.78 3.95 -12.49
N LYS A 59 20.05 4.97 -12.01
CA LYS A 59 19.42 4.97 -10.68
C LYS A 59 18.49 3.77 -10.53
N ILE A 60 17.59 3.55 -11.50
CA ILE A 60 16.68 2.40 -11.49
C ILE A 60 17.45 1.08 -11.47
N ALA A 61 18.48 0.94 -12.31
CA ALA A 61 19.28 -0.29 -12.35
C ALA A 61 19.97 -0.62 -11.01
N PHE A 62 20.46 0.39 -10.29
CA PHE A 62 21.05 0.19 -8.96
C PHE A 62 19.99 -0.19 -7.91
N GLU A 63 18.81 0.44 -7.95
CA GLU A 63 17.68 0.08 -7.08
C GLU A 63 17.23 -1.37 -7.31
N ASP A 64 17.08 -1.79 -8.58
CA ASP A 64 16.74 -3.17 -8.95
C ASP A 64 17.83 -4.16 -8.51
N LEU A 65 19.10 -3.77 -8.63
CA LEU A 65 20.23 -4.58 -8.18
C LEU A 65 20.20 -4.79 -6.65
N ASP A 66 19.96 -3.73 -5.89
CA ASP A 66 19.84 -3.80 -4.42
C ASP A 66 18.68 -4.71 -3.98
N GLU A 67 17.52 -4.59 -4.65
CA GLU A 67 16.40 -5.51 -4.43
C GLU A 67 16.77 -6.96 -4.75
N SER A 68 17.52 -7.18 -5.85
CA SER A 68 17.90 -8.53 -6.29
C SER A 68 18.76 -9.27 -5.27
N PHE A 69 19.62 -8.55 -4.53
CA PHE A 69 20.49 -9.10 -3.49
C PHE A 69 19.80 -9.26 -2.12
N THR A 70 18.54 -8.86 -1.99
CA THR A 70 17.80 -8.94 -0.73
C THR A 70 17.21 -10.34 -0.54
N ALA A 71 17.90 -11.22 0.20
CA ALA A 71 17.51 -12.63 0.36
C ALA A 71 16.17 -12.83 1.12
N ASN A 72 15.84 -11.92 2.04
CA ASN A 72 14.59 -11.98 2.78
C ASN A 72 13.43 -11.44 1.94
N GLU A 73 12.40 -12.27 1.68
CA GLU A 73 11.27 -11.89 0.82
C GLU A 73 10.45 -10.72 1.38
N THR A 74 10.27 -10.65 2.71
CA THR A 74 9.56 -9.54 3.35
C THR A 74 10.33 -8.23 3.21
N GLU A 75 11.64 -8.27 3.45
CA GLU A 75 12.51 -7.10 3.26
C GLU A 75 12.51 -6.64 1.80
N ARG A 76 12.53 -7.59 0.87
CA ARG A 76 12.44 -7.31 -0.57
C ARG A 76 11.14 -6.60 -0.92
N PHE A 77 9.99 -7.02 -0.37
CA PHE A 77 8.73 -6.30 -0.54
C PHE A 77 8.80 -4.87 -0.02
N ASN A 78 9.35 -4.68 1.19
CA ASN A 78 9.47 -3.36 1.77
C ASN A 78 10.35 -2.46 0.90
N LYS A 79 11.47 -2.96 0.38
CA LYS A 79 12.33 -2.21 -0.55
C LYS A 79 11.58 -1.83 -1.83
N GLN A 80 10.88 -2.77 -2.46
CA GLN A 80 10.09 -2.50 -3.67
C GLN A 80 9.01 -1.43 -3.44
N LEU A 81 8.29 -1.55 -2.32
CA LEU A 81 7.24 -0.59 -1.96
C LEU A 81 7.85 0.77 -1.58
N ASN A 82 9.01 0.82 -0.94
CA ASN A 82 9.73 2.07 -0.67
C ASN A 82 10.23 2.72 -1.97
N HIS A 83 10.71 1.95 -2.94
CA HIS A 83 11.05 2.49 -4.26
C HIS A 83 9.81 2.96 -5.03
N ALA A 84 8.67 2.28 -4.89
CA ALA A 84 7.40 2.76 -5.40
C ALA A 84 6.99 4.09 -4.73
N ARG A 85 7.12 4.22 -3.40
CA ARG A 85 6.93 5.47 -2.68
C ARG A 85 7.84 6.58 -3.20
N LEU A 86 9.11 6.27 -3.46
CA LEU A 86 10.06 7.19 -4.07
C LEU A 86 9.58 7.63 -5.46
N ARG A 87 9.01 6.75 -6.28
CA ARG A 87 8.40 7.15 -7.55
C ARG A 87 7.25 8.14 -7.34
N LEU A 88 6.42 7.97 -6.31
CA LEU A 88 5.36 8.94 -6.00
C LEU A 88 5.92 10.33 -5.62
N SER A 89 7.03 10.39 -4.89
CA SER A 89 7.71 11.67 -4.60
C SER A 89 8.23 12.34 -5.87
N GLU A 90 8.72 11.56 -6.83
CA GLU A 90 9.17 12.05 -8.13
C GLU A 90 7.98 12.54 -8.97
N VAL A 91 6.87 11.79 -9.01
CA VAL A 91 5.62 12.22 -9.66
C VAL A 91 5.17 13.57 -9.12
N ARG A 92 5.11 13.71 -7.79
CA ARG A 92 4.72 14.97 -7.14
C ARG A 92 5.62 16.13 -7.56
N ARG A 93 6.95 15.93 -7.54
CA ARG A 93 7.92 16.93 -8.01
C ARG A 93 7.71 17.32 -9.47
N GLU A 94 7.61 16.34 -10.36
CA GLU A 94 7.50 16.60 -11.80
C GLU A 94 6.14 17.26 -12.15
N LEU A 95 5.05 16.92 -11.46
CA LEU A 95 3.77 17.61 -11.60
C LEU A 95 3.85 19.07 -11.13
N LEU A 96 4.53 19.36 -10.00
CA LEU A 96 4.78 20.73 -9.55
C LEU A 96 5.62 21.54 -10.57
N MET A 97 6.49 20.88 -11.32
CA MET A 97 7.28 21.49 -12.40
C MET A 97 6.57 21.50 -13.76
N ASN A 98 5.31 21.07 -13.84
CA ASN A 98 4.54 20.89 -15.08
C ASN A 98 5.23 19.99 -16.12
N ASN A 99 6.04 19.03 -15.67
CA ASN A 99 6.77 18.09 -16.52
C ASN A 99 6.01 16.77 -16.63
N THR A 100 4.92 16.78 -17.38
CA THR A 100 3.99 15.63 -17.49
C THR A 100 4.65 14.37 -18.02
N ASP A 101 5.60 14.49 -18.95
CA ASP A 101 6.30 13.34 -19.54
C ASP A 101 7.25 12.67 -18.54
N ALA A 102 7.86 13.44 -17.64
CA ALA A 102 8.67 12.89 -16.55
C ALA A 102 7.80 12.29 -15.45
N ALA A 103 6.66 12.90 -15.15
CA ALA A 103 5.67 12.36 -14.21
C ALA A 103 5.12 11.01 -14.71
N GLU A 104 4.76 10.89 -15.99
CA GLU A 104 4.26 9.63 -16.55
C GLU A 104 5.33 8.52 -16.49
N ARG A 105 6.59 8.83 -16.80
CA ARG A 105 7.69 7.87 -16.66
C ARG A 105 7.88 7.39 -15.22
N ALA A 106 7.72 8.27 -14.22
CA ALA A 106 7.76 7.86 -12.82
C ALA A 106 6.56 6.97 -12.45
N LEU A 107 5.36 7.25 -12.99
CA LEU A 107 4.16 6.41 -12.81
C LEU A 107 4.30 5.03 -13.45
N GLU A 108 4.91 4.93 -14.63
CA GLU A 108 5.21 3.64 -15.27
C GLU A 108 6.13 2.78 -14.40
N LEU A 109 7.16 3.38 -13.79
CA LEU A 109 8.06 2.69 -12.88
C LEU A 109 7.38 2.32 -11.55
N TYR A 110 6.50 3.19 -11.03
CA TYR A 110 5.66 2.86 -9.88
C TYR A 110 4.83 1.59 -10.15
N GLU A 111 4.17 1.55 -11.30
CA GLU A 111 3.38 0.40 -11.76
C GLU A 111 4.25 -0.85 -11.92
N ALA A 112 5.45 -0.73 -12.50
CA ALA A 112 6.39 -1.84 -12.61
C ALA A 112 6.78 -2.44 -11.24
N LYS A 113 7.02 -1.59 -10.22
CA LYS A 113 7.30 -2.03 -8.85
C LYS A 113 6.10 -2.76 -8.25
N LEU A 114 4.88 -2.22 -8.37
CA LEU A 114 3.68 -2.89 -7.88
C LEU A 114 3.44 -4.25 -8.55
N ASN A 115 3.64 -4.33 -9.86
CA ASN A 115 3.50 -5.57 -10.62
C ASN A 115 4.52 -6.62 -10.16
N THR A 116 5.75 -6.20 -9.86
CA THR A 116 6.80 -7.10 -9.36
C THR A 116 6.47 -7.60 -7.96
N THR A 117 6.04 -6.71 -7.06
CA THR A 117 5.55 -7.06 -5.72
C THR A 117 4.37 -8.03 -5.80
N GLN A 118 3.43 -7.78 -6.71
CA GLN A 118 2.29 -8.66 -6.94
C GLN A 118 2.71 -10.08 -7.35
N LEU A 119 3.62 -10.20 -8.32
CA LEU A 119 4.11 -11.51 -8.79
C LEU A 119 4.83 -12.26 -7.67
N GLN A 120 5.64 -11.57 -6.88
CA GLN A 120 6.32 -12.15 -5.72
C GLN A 120 5.34 -12.62 -4.64
N LEU A 121 4.28 -11.85 -4.39
CA LEU A 121 3.22 -12.21 -3.43
C LEU A 121 2.50 -13.52 -3.83
N GLN A 122 2.35 -13.76 -5.14
CA GLN A 122 1.75 -14.99 -5.67
C GLN A 122 2.62 -16.23 -5.42
N VAL A 123 3.94 -16.12 -5.62
CA VAL A 123 4.86 -17.26 -5.51
C VAL A 123 5.34 -17.53 -4.08
N MET A 124 5.20 -16.58 -3.17
CA MET A 124 5.57 -16.73 -1.76
C MET A 124 4.81 -17.90 -1.10
N ALA A 125 5.54 -18.90 -0.63
CA ALA A 125 4.98 -20.14 -0.08
C ALA A 125 4.46 -19.99 1.37
N SER A 126 5.07 -19.10 2.18
CA SER A 126 4.72 -18.90 3.58
C SER A 126 4.44 -17.43 3.89
N SER A 127 3.33 -17.14 4.56
CA SER A 127 3.01 -15.80 5.02
C SER A 127 3.79 -15.46 6.29
N ASN A 128 4.82 -14.61 6.18
CA ASN A 128 5.22 -13.79 7.33
C ASN A 128 4.13 -12.75 7.54
N ALA A 129 3.10 -13.10 8.33
CA ALA A 129 1.90 -12.30 8.47
C ALA A 129 2.18 -10.85 8.89
N THR A 130 3.15 -10.64 9.80
CA THR A 130 3.54 -9.30 10.25
C THR A 130 4.19 -8.49 9.12
N GLY A 131 5.10 -9.12 8.37
CA GLY A 131 5.79 -8.50 7.24
C GLY A 131 4.85 -8.10 6.10
N LEU A 132 3.96 -9.01 5.72
CA LEU A 132 2.95 -8.76 4.69
C LEU A 132 1.94 -7.70 5.11
N LEU A 133 1.55 -7.68 6.38
CA LEU A 133 0.64 -6.66 6.89
C LEU A 133 1.29 -5.28 6.89
N HIS A 134 2.58 -5.18 7.22
CA HIS A 134 3.31 -3.93 7.08
C HIS A 134 3.39 -3.47 5.61
N ALA A 135 3.70 -4.37 4.68
CA ALA A 135 3.69 -4.07 3.25
C ALA A 135 2.30 -3.58 2.78
N GLN A 136 1.22 -4.21 3.25
CA GLN A 136 -0.15 -3.79 2.97
C GLN A 136 -0.44 -2.37 3.49
N GLN A 137 0.06 -2.01 4.68
CA GLN A 137 -0.05 -0.65 5.23
C GLN A 137 0.67 0.39 4.36
N ILE A 138 1.84 0.06 3.81
CA ILE A 138 2.57 0.94 2.88
C ILE A 138 1.73 1.16 1.61
N VAL A 139 1.13 0.12 1.06
CA VAL A 139 0.23 0.24 -0.11
C VAL A 139 -0.97 1.14 0.19
N ALA A 140 -1.57 1.02 1.38
CA ALA A 140 -2.66 1.90 1.80
C ALA A 140 -2.22 3.38 1.90
N ARG A 141 -0.97 3.66 2.32
CA ARG A 141 -0.40 5.01 2.27
C ARG A 141 -0.21 5.49 0.83
N HIS A 142 0.25 4.64 -0.08
CA HIS A 142 0.37 5.02 -1.50
C HIS A 142 -0.97 5.42 -2.10
N GLN A 143 -2.05 4.70 -1.78
CA GLN A 143 -3.40 5.05 -2.25
C GLN A 143 -3.85 6.43 -1.77
N LEU A 144 -3.54 6.80 -0.52
CA LEU A 144 -3.85 8.13 -0.02
C LEU A 144 -3.12 9.21 -0.83
N VAL A 145 -1.81 9.05 -1.02
CA VAL A 145 -0.98 9.99 -1.80
C VAL A 145 -1.49 10.11 -3.24
N LEU A 146 -1.82 8.98 -3.87
CA LEU A 146 -2.38 8.94 -5.22
C LEU A 146 -3.76 9.60 -5.29
N GLY A 147 -4.60 9.44 -4.25
CA GLY A 147 -5.87 10.13 -4.12
C GLY A 147 -5.68 11.65 -4.06
N THR A 148 -4.79 12.15 -3.20
CA THR A 148 -4.45 13.58 -3.14
C THR A 148 -3.96 14.10 -4.49
N LEU A 149 -3.04 13.37 -5.14
CA LEU A 149 -2.50 13.76 -6.44
C LEU A 149 -3.57 13.79 -7.53
N LEU A 150 -4.55 12.88 -7.49
CA LEU A 150 -5.69 12.86 -8.40
C LEU A 150 -6.62 14.06 -8.20
N ASP A 151 -6.87 14.44 -6.95
CA ASP A 151 -7.68 15.61 -6.60
C ASP A 151 -7.01 16.91 -7.08
N GLU A 152 -5.68 16.99 -6.96
CA GLU A 152 -4.87 18.13 -7.43
C GLU A 152 -4.71 18.16 -8.96
N ASN A 153 -4.73 17.00 -9.62
CA ASN A 153 -4.46 16.84 -11.05
C ASN A 153 -5.60 16.07 -11.76
N PRO A 154 -6.81 16.66 -11.84
CA PRO A 154 -7.98 15.97 -12.37
C PRO A 154 -7.78 15.56 -13.84
N GLY A 155 -8.17 14.33 -14.17
CA GLY A 155 -8.08 13.79 -15.52
C GLY A 155 -6.73 13.19 -15.90
N ASN A 156 -5.75 13.16 -14.98
CA ASN A 156 -4.49 12.45 -15.20
C ASN A 156 -4.72 10.92 -15.21
N ARG A 157 -4.65 10.32 -16.40
CA ARG A 157 -4.89 8.89 -16.61
C ARG A 157 -3.82 8.00 -15.98
N GLY A 158 -2.57 8.46 -15.91
CA GLY A 158 -1.47 7.74 -15.27
C GLY A 158 -1.71 7.59 -13.77
N LEU A 159 -2.08 8.67 -13.09
CA LEU A 159 -2.44 8.65 -11.67
C LEU A 159 -3.63 7.73 -11.40
N GLN A 160 -4.66 7.77 -12.24
CA GLN A 160 -5.84 6.93 -12.08
C GLN A 160 -5.50 5.43 -12.24
N ARG A 161 -4.66 5.10 -13.21
CA ARG A 161 -4.15 3.74 -13.42
C ARG A 161 -3.33 3.28 -12.21
N ALA A 162 -2.41 4.11 -11.73
CA ALA A 162 -1.59 3.82 -10.56
C ALA A 162 -2.44 3.57 -9.30
N TYR A 163 -3.48 4.40 -9.08
CA TYR A 163 -4.43 4.22 -7.98
C TYR A 163 -5.14 2.86 -8.08
N ASN A 164 -5.72 2.53 -9.23
CA ASN A 164 -6.42 1.26 -9.43
C ASN A 164 -5.50 0.04 -9.25
N ASN A 165 -4.25 0.13 -9.72
CA ASN A 165 -3.25 -0.92 -9.53
C ASN A 165 -2.89 -1.10 -8.05
N SER A 166 -2.76 0.01 -7.30
CA SER A 166 -2.50 -0.04 -5.86
C SER A 166 -3.67 -0.62 -5.06
N VAL A 167 -4.92 -0.38 -5.47
CA VAL A 167 -6.11 -1.03 -4.90
C VAL A 167 -6.10 -2.53 -5.19
N THR A 168 -5.78 -2.92 -6.42
CA THR A 168 -5.68 -4.33 -6.81
C THR A 168 -4.59 -5.06 -6.01
N LEU A 169 -3.45 -4.42 -5.78
CA LEU A 169 -2.37 -4.99 -4.97
C LEU A 169 -2.78 -5.13 -3.49
N GLU A 170 -3.47 -4.14 -2.92
CA GLU A 170 -4.00 -4.24 -1.55
C GLU A 170 -4.94 -5.45 -1.42
N GLN A 171 -5.87 -5.66 -2.36
CA GLN A 171 -6.77 -6.82 -2.34
C GLN A 171 -6.00 -8.15 -2.30
N LYS A 172 -4.89 -8.26 -3.04
CA LYS A 172 -4.05 -9.47 -3.00
C LYS A 172 -3.34 -9.63 -1.66
N PHE A 173 -2.94 -8.53 -1.01
CA PHE A 173 -2.47 -8.59 0.36
C PHE A 173 -3.59 -8.99 1.33
N GLU A 174 -4.82 -8.51 1.16
CA GLU A 174 -5.98 -8.91 1.97
C GLU A 174 -6.22 -10.42 1.87
N GLU A 175 -6.20 -10.98 0.66
CA GLU A 175 -6.32 -12.41 0.42
C GLU A 175 -5.17 -13.20 1.08
N LYS A 176 -3.93 -12.71 0.98
CA LYS A 176 -2.76 -13.40 1.53
C LYS A 176 -2.70 -13.34 3.05
N THR A 177 -3.12 -12.23 3.64
CA THR A 177 -3.03 -11.95 5.09
C THR A 177 -4.32 -12.27 5.84
N GLN A 178 -5.43 -12.51 5.13
CA GLN A 178 -6.78 -12.62 5.70
C GLN A 178 -7.14 -11.41 6.56
N THR A 179 -6.63 -10.23 6.19
CA THR A 179 -6.75 -8.99 6.95
C THR A 179 -7.10 -7.85 6.01
N ARG A 180 -8.12 -7.08 6.37
CA ARG A 180 -8.56 -5.88 5.64
C ARG A 180 -8.14 -4.61 6.37
N ILE A 181 -7.75 -3.59 5.62
CA ILE A 181 -7.51 -2.25 6.17
C ILE A 181 -8.81 -1.44 6.08
N GLU A 182 -9.46 -1.24 7.22
CA GLU A 182 -10.63 -0.37 7.33
C GLU A 182 -10.18 1.07 7.58
N ARG A 183 -10.51 1.98 6.67
CA ARG A 183 -10.19 3.41 6.74
C ARG A 183 -11.35 4.15 7.41
N VAL A 184 -11.08 4.78 8.55
CA VAL A 184 -11.99 5.66 9.29
C VAL A 184 -11.45 7.08 9.19
N VAL A 185 -12.13 7.91 8.41
CA VAL A 185 -11.76 9.33 8.26
C VAL A 185 -11.98 10.03 9.60
N GLN A 186 -10.92 10.63 10.14
CA GLN A 186 -11.00 11.46 11.34
C GLN A 186 -10.87 12.95 11.01
N LYS A 187 -11.29 13.76 11.98
CA LYS A 187 -11.19 15.23 11.96
C LYS A 187 -9.70 15.62 11.88
N ASN A 188 -9.35 16.60 11.03
CA ASN A 188 -8.00 17.14 10.79
C ASN A 188 -7.15 16.44 9.70
N ASN A 189 -7.75 15.97 8.60
CA ASN A 189 -7.06 15.39 7.43
C ASN A 189 -6.22 14.12 7.71
N ALA A 190 -6.30 13.56 8.90
CA ALA A 190 -5.69 12.28 9.23
C ALA A 190 -6.73 11.16 9.04
N THR A 191 -6.35 10.13 8.30
CA THR A 191 -7.17 8.91 8.18
C THR A 191 -6.67 7.90 9.19
N ILE A 192 -7.49 7.54 10.17
CA ILE A 192 -7.16 6.40 11.03
C ILE A 192 -7.54 5.14 10.28
N ALA A 193 -6.61 4.21 10.18
CA ALA A 193 -6.84 2.92 9.58
C ALA A 193 -6.67 1.82 10.61
N LYS A 194 -7.44 0.75 10.46
CA LYS A 194 -7.40 -0.40 11.34
C LYS A 194 -7.29 -1.68 10.53
N ALA A 195 -6.34 -2.52 10.90
CA ALA A 195 -6.25 -3.87 10.38
C ALA A 195 -7.30 -4.76 11.06
N VAL A 196 -8.21 -5.36 10.30
CA VAL A 196 -9.26 -6.24 10.83
C VAL A 196 -9.22 -7.61 10.16
N ARG A 197 -9.24 -8.67 10.96
CA ARG A 197 -9.26 -10.04 10.45
C ARG A 197 -10.57 -10.35 9.73
N LEU A 198 -10.44 -11.00 8.59
CA LEU A 198 -11.54 -11.55 7.82
C LEU A 198 -11.82 -12.97 8.31
N ALA A 199 -13.04 -13.23 8.74
CA ALA A 199 -13.51 -14.57 9.05
C ALA A 199 -14.34 -15.10 7.88
N GLU A 200 -13.98 -16.27 7.34
CA GLU A 200 -14.86 -17.01 6.43
C GLU A 200 -16.06 -17.52 7.23
N LYS A 201 -17.26 -16.98 6.96
CA LYS A 201 -18.51 -17.56 7.45
C LYS A 201 -19.24 -18.21 6.29
N THR A 202 -19.52 -19.50 6.44
CA THR A 202 -20.44 -20.20 5.55
C THR A 202 -21.86 -19.78 5.89
N GLN A 203 -22.52 -19.06 4.99
CA GLN A 203 -23.94 -18.79 5.07
C GLN A 203 -24.67 -19.81 4.20
N GLN A 204 -25.70 -20.45 4.76
CA GLN A 204 -26.62 -21.23 3.95
C GLN A 204 -27.57 -20.26 3.25
N HIS A 205 -27.57 -20.30 1.92
CA HIS A 205 -28.49 -19.57 1.08
C HIS A 205 -29.45 -20.57 0.46
N THR A 206 -30.75 -20.35 0.63
CA THR A 206 -31.78 -21.15 -0.05
C THR A 206 -32.22 -20.41 -1.29
N ASN A 207 -31.95 -20.97 -2.46
CA ASN A 207 -32.30 -20.36 -3.73
C ASN A 207 -33.83 -20.39 -3.93
N ASN A 208 -34.35 -19.63 -4.89
CA ASN A 208 -35.77 -19.65 -5.28
C ASN A 208 -36.28 -21.02 -5.76
N THR A 209 -35.39 -21.99 -6.00
CA THR A 209 -35.71 -23.40 -6.30
C THR A 209 -35.83 -24.29 -5.07
N GLY A 210 -35.58 -23.79 -3.86
CA GLY A 210 -35.61 -24.57 -2.62
C GLY A 210 -34.34 -25.39 -2.34
N GLU A 211 -33.31 -25.27 -3.18
CA GLU A 211 -32.01 -25.91 -2.93
C GLU A 211 -31.20 -25.08 -1.93
N GLU A 212 -30.61 -25.74 -0.94
CA GLU A 212 -29.65 -25.11 -0.02
C GLU A 212 -28.26 -25.10 -0.65
N GLN A 213 -27.69 -23.92 -0.84
CA GLN A 213 -26.32 -23.72 -1.25
C GLN A 213 -25.51 -23.08 -0.12
N ALA A 214 -24.36 -23.66 0.18
CA ALA A 214 -23.40 -23.07 1.11
C ALA A 214 -22.59 -21.99 0.37
N ILE A 215 -22.83 -20.71 0.71
CA ILE A 215 -22.04 -19.59 0.20
C ILE A 215 -21.02 -19.19 1.26
N LYS A 216 -19.74 -19.18 0.91
CA LYS A 216 -18.69 -18.62 1.76
C LYS A 216 -18.73 -17.09 1.65
N VAL A 217 -19.01 -16.41 2.76
CA VAL A 217 -18.99 -14.95 2.86
C VAL A 217 -17.88 -14.54 3.82
N GLN A 218 -16.98 -13.67 3.40
CA GLN A 218 -16.00 -13.06 4.30
C GLN A 218 -16.68 -11.94 5.08
N GLN A 219 -16.70 -12.05 6.42
CA GLN A 219 -17.19 -10.99 7.29
C GLN A 219 -16.06 -10.50 8.19
N THR A 220 -16.02 -9.17 8.39
CA THR A 220 -15.18 -8.54 9.40
C THR A 220 -15.55 -9.11 10.77
N GLU A 221 -14.61 -9.78 11.44
CA GLU A 221 -14.82 -10.24 12.81
C GLU A 221 -14.64 -9.05 13.75
N LYS A 222 -15.73 -8.55 14.35
CA LYS A 222 -15.62 -7.62 15.47
C LYS A 222 -14.94 -8.37 16.61
N VAL A 223 -13.63 -8.18 16.76
CA VAL A 223 -12.90 -8.62 17.95
C VAL A 223 -13.56 -7.91 19.14
N GLN A 224 -14.46 -8.61 19.84
CA GLN A 224 -14.87 -8.21 21.17
C GLN A 224 -13.60 -8.26 22.00
N GLN A 225 -13.00 -7.10 22.22
CA GLN A 225 -11.99 -6.90 23.24
C GLN A 225 -12.60 -7.48 24.51
N GLY A 226 -12.10 -8.65 24.92
CA GLY A 226 -12.54 -9.29 26.14
C GLY A 226 -12.39 -8.29 27.25
N GLN A 227 -13.53 -7.83 27.78
CA GLN A 227 -13.59 -7.14 29.05
C GLN A 227 -12.88 -8.06 30.04
N GLY A 228 -11.71 -7.62 30.49
CA GLY A 228 -11.00 -8.26 31.58
C GLY A 228 -11.98 -8.43 32.73
N ALA A 229 -11.91 -9.60 33.37
CA ALA A 229 -12.69 -9.96 34.53
C ALA A 229 -12.57 -8.88 35.63
N GLY A 230 -13.51 -7.94 35.63
CA GLY A 230 -13.75 -6.96 36.67
C GLY A 230 -15.22 -7.12 37.06
N GLY A 231 -15.46 -7.60 38.27
CA GLY A 231 -16.78 -8.01 38.73
C GLY A 231 -17.79 -6.89 38.88
N ASN A 232 -19.03 -7.38 39.04
CA ASN A 232 -20.24 -6.76 39.56
C ASN A 232 -21.11 -5.91 38.61
N ASP A 233 -22.27 -6.52 38.33
CA ASP A 233 -23.61 -5.92 38.36
C ASP A 233 -23.84 -4.59 37.65
N ASP A 234 -24.33 -4.64 36.40
CA ASP A 234 -25.53 -3.87 36.05
C ASP A 234 -26.25 -4.37 34.78
N LYS A 235 -27.57 -4.30 34.80
CA LYS A 235 -28.48 -4.66 33.71
C LYS A 235 -28.59 -3.48 32.73
N GLY A 236 -28.22 -3.65 31.46
CA GLY A 236 -28.45 -2.61 30.47
C GLY A 236 -28.19 -2.98 29.01
N GLN A 237 -29.23 -3.45 28.34
CA GLN A 237 -29.56 -3.32 26.90
C GLN A 237 -28.43 -3.38 25.84
N LYS A 238 -28.38 -4.50 25.10
CA LYS A 238 -27.67 -4.64 23.81
C LYS A 238 -28.39 -3.84 22.71
N GLN A 239 -27.75 -2.81 22.16
CA GLN A 239 -28.12 -2.23 20.87
C GLN A 239 -27.41 -2.98 19.74
N VAL A 240 -28.20 -3.54 18.83
CA VAL A 240 -27.77 -4.11 17.56
C VAL A 240 -27.83 -2.99 16.52
N THR A 241 -26.70 -2.46 16.09
CA THR A 241 -26.65 -1.58 14.91
C THR A 241 -26.58 -2.46 13.67
N GLN A 242 -27.74 -2.73 13.06
CA GLN A 242 -27.84 -3.16 11.67
C GLN A 242 -27.69 -1.91 10.79
N THR A 243 -26.64 -1.87 9.98
CA THR A 243 -26.60 -0.94 8.84
C THR A 243 -27.41 -1.59 7.71
N PRO A 244 -28.53 -1.01 7.26
CA PRO A 244 -29.27 -1.55 6.13
C PRO A 244 -28.48 -1.30 4.84
N ALA A 245 -28.19 -2.37 4.11
CA ALA A 245 -27.97 -2.29 2.68
C ALA A 245 -29.34 -2.03 2.04
N ASN A 246 -29.53 -0.84 1.46
CA ASN A 246 -30.75 -0.54 0.73
C ASN A 246 -30.58 -0.99 -0.72
N ASP A 247 -31.31 -2.04 -1.06
CA ASP A 247 -31.52 -2.57 -2.40
C ASP A 247 -32.63 -1.75 -3.12
N ASN A 248 -32.61 -1.85 -4.44
CA ASN A 248 -33.35 -1.12 -5.46
C ASN A 248 -34.87 -0.99 -5.26
N GLY A 249 -35.39 0.16 -5.72
CA GLY A 249 -36.83 0.44 -5.84
C GLY A 249 -37.17 1.18 -7.14
N GLN A 250 -37.21 0.42 -8.22
CA GLN A 250 -37.75 0.74 -9.54
C GLN A 250 -39.24 1.17 -9.49
N LYS A 251 -39.63 2.26 -10.20
CA LYS A 251 -40.84 2.46 -11.04
C LYS A 251 -41.35 3.92 -11.05
N GLY A 252 -41.67 4.43 -12.24
CA GLY A 252 -42.76 5.44 -12.36
C GLY A 252 -42.69 6.49 -13.48
N ASN A 253 -42.78 6.03 -14.73
CA ASN A 253 -43.57 6.61 -15.85
C ASN A 253 -44.45 7.87 -15.60
N LYS A 254 -44.35 8.91 -16.46
CA LYS A 254 -45.44 9.55 -17.28
C LYS A 254 -45.26 11.07 -17.51
N ASN A 255 -45.37 11.44 -18.80
CA ASN A 255 -45.97 12.66 -19.39
C ASN A 255 -45.67 14.06 -18.81
N GLN A 256 -44.97 14.88 -19.59
CA GLN A 256 -45.51 16.00 -20.39
C GLN A 256 -44.44 16.51 -21.35
#